data_AF-A0A2K8PBG6-F1
#
_entry.id   AF-A0A2K8PBG6-F1
#
_cell.length_a   1.000
_cell.length_b   1.000
_cell.length_c   1.000
_cell.angle_alpha   90.00
_cell.angle_beta   90.00
_cell.angle_gamma   90.00
#
_symmetry.space_group_name_H-M   'P 1'
#
loop_
_entity.id
_entity.type
_entity.pdbx_description
1 polymer ?
#
loop_
_entity_poly.entity_id
_entity_poly.type
_entity_poly.pdbx_seq_one_letter_code
_entity_poly.pdbx_strand_id
1 'polypeptide(L)'
;MLDSVGGERGPETGWTQANQRFSDWLDGQGSDSQKKRKSIDVWLLQDLQREVAEESYTAGWTAGQLKDWASDSQSVQELGSLPSLGLFREMLHERHLNQGTTWKPNDVIDMVYLSCAAGYADFVVCERQMREPLARGIKRLGRRTQVFRSLPQAVAAISVALEVVSDS
;
A
#
# COMPACT_ATOMS: atom_id res chain seq x y z
N MET A 1 -15.00 3.63 -25.35
CA MET A 1 -15.56 4.80 -24.66
C MET A 1 -15.44 4.49 -23.18
N LEU A 2 -14.54 5.17 -22.46
CA LEU A 2 -14.47 5.02 -20.99
C LEU A 2 -15.67 5.75 -20.41
N ASP A 3 -16.38 5.12 -19.47
CA ASP A 3 -17.55 5.71 -18.84
C ASP A 3 -17.19 7.07 -18.23
N SER A 4 -17.76 8.14 -18.79
CA SER A 4 -17.54 9.52 -18.37
C SER A 4 -18.47 9.93 -17.22
N VAL A 5 -19.31 9.02 -16.75
CA VAL A 5 -20.24 9.23 -15.64
C VAL A 5 -19.60 8.63 -14.39
N GLY A 6 -19.26 9.48 -13.43
CA GLY A 6 -18.80 9.00 -12.13
C GLY A 6 -19.85 8.08 -11.51
N GLY A 7 -19.45 6.85 -11.16
CA GLY A 7 -20.33 5.90 -10.49
C GLY A 7 -20.81 6.43 -9.13
N GLU A 8 -21.88 5.84 -8.60
CA GLU A 8 -22.36 6.19 -7.26
C GLU A 8 -21.24 6.03 -6.24
N ARG A 9 -21.11 7.05 -5.38
CA ARG A 9 -20.13 7.03 -4.31
C ARG A 9 -20.56 5.95 -3.31
N GLY A 10 -19.68 4.97 -3.10
CA GLY A 10 -19.91 3.93 -2.09
C GLY A 10 -20.10 4.52 -0.69
N PRO A 11 -20.64 3.73 0.25
CA PRO A 11 -20.92 4.18 1.61
C PRO A 11 -19.65 4.72 2.29
N GLU A 12 -19.80 5.78 3.10
CA GLU A 12 -18.68 6.27 3.91
C GLU A 12 -18.33 5.25 5.00
N THR A 13 -17.20 4.57 4.83
CA THR A 13 -16.72 3.51 5.73
C THR A 13 -16.00 4.05 6.99
N GLY A 14 -15.83 5.36 7.10
CA GLY A 14 -15.07 6.00 8.18
C GLY A 14 -13.54 5.88 8.05
N TRP A 15 -13.01 5.20 7.02
CA TRP A 15 -11.57 4.98 6.83
C TRP A 15 -10.76 6.29 6.78
N THR A 16 -11.25 7.30 6.06
CA THR A 16 -10.61 8.61 6.00
C THR A 16 -10.47 9.23 7.40
N GLN A 17 -11.51 9.17 8.22
CA GLN A 17 -11.47 9.72 9.58
C GLN A 17 -10.54 8.94 10.49
N ALA A 18 -10.53 7.61 10.41
CA ALA A 18 -9.62 6.77 11.19
C ALA A 18 -8.15 7.06 10.86
N ASN A 19 -7.82 7.13 9.57
CA ASN A 19 -6.47 7.45 9.10
C ASN A 19 -6.05 8.88 9.48
N GLN A 20 -6.97 9.85 9.40
CA GLN A 20 -6.69 11.22 9.83
C GLN A 20 -6.36 11.29 11.32
N ARG A 21 -7.19 10.68 12.18
CA ARG A 21 -6.92 10.65 13.64
C ARG A 21 -5.58 10.00 13.97
N PHE A 22 -5.21 8.94 13.26
CA PHE A 22 -3.93 8.27 13.45
C PHE A 22 -2.75 9.14 13.01
N SER A 23 -2.85 9.82 11.86
CA SER A 23 -1.87 10.82 11.41
C SER A 23 -1.71 11.96 12.43
N ASP A 24 -2.80 12.54 12.91
CA ASP A 24 -2.76 13.64 13.88
C ASP A 24 -2.10 13.20 15.19
N TRP A 25 -2.42 11.98 15.66
CA TRP A 25 -1.78 11.39 16.83
C TRP A 25 -0.27 11.18 16.60
N LEU A 26 0.14 10.65 15.44
CA LEU A 26 1.54 10.44 15.07
C LEU A 26 2.33 11.74 14.99
N ASP A 27 1.70 12.82 14.52
CA ASP A 27 2.32 14.15 14.46
C ASP A 27 2.53 14.75 15.86
N GLY A 28 1.60 14.49 16.78
CA GLY A 28 1.74 14.84 18.20
C GLY A 28 2.83 14.05 18.93
N GLN A 29 3.29 12.91 18.38
CA GLN A 29 4.41 12.18 18.96
C GLN A 29 5.73 12.84 18.57
N GLY A 30 6.47 13.36 19.55
CA GLY A 30 7.87 13.85 19.41
C GLY A 30 8.90 12.73 19.16
N SER A 31 8.48 11.65 18.52
CA SER A 31 9.28 10.46 18.22
C SER A 31 9.96 10.55 16.86
N ASP A 32 11.11 9.88 16.73
CA ASP A 32 11.83 9.77 15.46
C ASP A 32 11.05 8.97 14.40
N SER A 33 11.46 9.10 13.14
CA SER A 33 10.79 8.45 12.01
C SER A 33 10.79 6.92 12.09
N GLN A 34 11.76 6.28 12.75
CA GLN A 34 11.78 4.82 12.89
C GLN A 34 10.70 4.34 13.86
N LYS A 35 10.53 5.02 14.99
CA LYS A 35 9.44 4.73 15.94
C LYS A 35 8.08 4.96 15.29
N LYS A 36 7.91 6.05 14.53
CA LYS A 36 6.67 6.29 13.78
C LYS A 36 6.37 5.17 12.78
N ARG A 37 7.38 4.67 12.05
CA ARG A 37 7.22 3.51 11.15
C ARG A 37 6.73 2.26 11.88
N LYS A 38 7.30 1.95 13.05
CA LYS A 38 6.83 0.82 13.88
C LYS A 38 5.38 1.00 14.31
N SER A 39 4.97 2.20 14.71
CA SER A 39 3.57 2.47 15.05
C SER A 39 2.64 2.27 13.86
N ILE A 40 3.05 2.68 12.65
CA ILE A 40 2.28 2.46 11.42
C ILE A 40 2.16 0.96 11.10
N ASP A 41 3.24 0.19 11.33
CA ASP A 41 3.23 -1.26 11.14
C ASP A 41 2.26 -1.97 12.10
N VAL A 42 2.27 -1.58 13.37
CA VAL A 42 1.32 -2.11 14.37
C VAL A 42 -0.11 -1.75 13.99
N TRP A 43 -0.35 -0.52 13.52
CA TRP A 43 -1.66 -0.08 13.08
C TRP A 43 -2.16 -0.89 11.87
N LEU A 44 -1.30 -1.16 10.90
CA LEU A 44 -1.63 -2.05 9.78
C LEU A 44 -1.94 -3.49 10.25
N LEU A 45 -1.15 -4.03 11.17
CA LEU A 45 -1.40 -5.38 11.71
C LEU A 45 -2.73 -5.47 12.47
N GLN A 46 -3.15 -4.41 13.15
CA GLN A 46 -4.46 -4.37 13.80
C GLN A 46 -5.60 -4.44 12.78
N ASP A 47 -5.46 -3.78 11.63
CA ASP A 47 -6.44 -3.83 10.54
C ASP A 47 -6.54 -5.24 9.93
N LEU A 48 -5.40 -5.93 9.78
CA LEU A 48 -5.31 -7.29 9.24
C LEU A 48 -5.57 -8.40 10.26
N GLN A 49 -5.86 -8.06 11.52
CA GLN A 49 -5.82 -9.02 12.63
C GLN A 49 -6.75 -10.21 12.40
N ARG A 50 -7.93 -9.97 11.83
CA ARG A 50 -8.93 -11.00 11.58
C ARG A 50 -8.43 -12.00 10.53
N GLU A 51 -8.00 -11.49 9.39
CA GLU A 51 -7.51 -12.30 8.26
C GLU A 51 -6.27 -13.10 8.69
N VAL A 52 -5.35 -12.45 9.42
CA VAL A 52 -4.18 -13.15 9.99
C VAL A 52 -4.61 -14.27 10.94
N ALA A 53 -5.59 -14.05 11.81
CA ALA A 53 -6.07 -15.08 12.74
C ALA A 53 -6.75 -16.26 12.01
N GLU A 54 -7.60 -15.98 11.02
CA GLU A 54 -8.30 -16.98 10.22
C GLU A 54 -7.33 -17.84 9.40
N GLU A 55 -6.37 -17.21 8.73
CA GLU A 55 -5.36 -17.92 7.93
C GLU A 55 -4.36 -18.68 8.80
N SER A 56 -4.00 -18.15 9.97
CA SER A 56 -3.16 -18.86 10.95
C SER A 56 -3.84 -20.13 11.46
N TYR A 57 -5.13 -20.03 11.78
CA TYR A 57 -5.91 -21.21 12.18
C TYR A 57 -5.96 -22.26 11.06
N THR A 58 -6.20 -21.83 9.82
CA THR A 58 -6.23 -22.70 8.64
C THR A 58 -4.86 -23.36 8.38
N ALA A 59 -3.77 -22.64 8.65
CA ALA A 59 -2.39 -23.15 8.58
C ALA A 59 -2.02 -24.08 9.76
N GLY A 60 -2.93 -24.34 10.70
CA GLY A 60 -2.70 -25.20 11.86
C GLY A 60 -1.86 -24.55 12.96
N TRP A 61 -1.73 -23.23 12.98
CA TRP A 61 -0.98 -22.53 14.01
C TRP A 61 -1.77 -22.45 15.31
N THR A 62 -1.04 -22.56 16.43
CA THR A 62 -1.58 -22.28 17.75
C THR A 62 -1.58 -20.77 18.02
N ALA A 63 -2.43 -20.33 18.95
CA ALA A 63 -2.44 -18.93 19.40
C ALA A 63 -1.08 -18.47 19.97
N GLY A 64 -0.31 -19.39 20.57
CA GLY A 64 1.05 -19.11 21.05
C GLY A 64 2.02 -18.79 19.91
N GLN A 65 2.03 -19.62 18.86
CA GLN A 65 2.87 -19.39 17.67
C GLN A 65 2.51 -18.09 16.96
N LEU A 66 1.21 -17.78 16.84
CA LEU A 66 0.77 -16.51 16.26
C LEU A 66 1.23 -15.31 17.10
N LYS A 67 1.13 -15.41 18.44
CA LYS A 67 1.62 -14.37 19.34
C LYS A 67 3.13 -14.16 19.22
N ASP A 68 3.90 -15.24 19.14
CA ASP A 68 5.35 -15.19 19.00
C ASP A 68 5.74 -14.55 17.66
N TRP A 69 5.08 -14.93 16.56
CA TRP A 69 5.25 -14.31 15.25
C TRP A 69 4.91 -12.82 15.26
N ALA A 70 3.78 -12.43 15.85
CA ALA A 70 3.35 -11.03 15.92
C ALA A 70 4.26 -10.16 16.83
N SER A 71 4.96 -10.79 17.78
CA SER A 71 5.90 -10.11 18.67
C SER A 71 7.30 -9.98 18.07
N ASP A 72 7.62 -10.79 17.05
CA ASP A 72 8.89 -10.72 16.33
C ASP A 72 8.90 -9.54 15.36
N SER A 73 9.93 -8.70 15.43
CA SER A 73 10.12 -7.60 14.48
C SER A 73 10.32 -8.05 13.04
N GLN A 74 10.68 -9.32 12.82
CA GLN A 74 10.89 -9.89 11.49
C GLN A 74 9.57 -10.15 10.75
N SER A 75 8.47 -10.48 11.44
CA SER A 75 7.16 -10.73 10.81
C SER A 75 6.64 -9.52 10.03
N VAL A 76 6.82 -8.33 10.60
CA VAL A 76 6.48 -7.06 9.95
C VAL A 76 7.34 -6.80 8.71
N GLN A 77 8.61 -7.23 8.72
CA GLN A 77 9.47 -7.13 7.54
C GLN A 77 9.05 -8.11 6.44
N GLU A 78 8.59 -9.30 6.81
CA GLU A 78 8.06 -10.30 5.88
C GLU A 78 6.81 -9.79 5.16
N LEU A 79 5.97 -8.97 5.79
CA LEU A 79 4.86 -8.30 5.10
C LEU A 79 5.35 -7.42 3.93
N GLY A 80 6.53 -6.79 4.06
CA GLY A 80 7.17 -6.03 2.99
C GLY A 80 7.53 -6.87 1.76
N SER A 81 7.74 -8.18 1.95
CA SER A 81 8.05 -9.11 0.86
C SER A 81 6.82 -9.49 0.02
N LEU A 82 5.61 -9.33 0.56
CA LEU A 82 4.37 -9.65 -0.14
C LEU A 82 4.12 -8.67 -1.30
N PRO A 83 3.68 -9.11 -2.50
CA PRO A 83 3.63 -8.27 -3.69
C PRO A 83 2.78 -7.01 -3.53
N SER A 84 1.50 -7.19 -3.16
CA SER A 84 0.56 -6.08 -2.94
C SER A 84 0.71 -5.45 -1.56
N LEU A 85 0.70 -6.29 -0.52
CA LEU A 85 0.64 -5.80 0.86
C LEU A 85 1.91 -5.05 1.26
N GLY A 86 3.08 -5.48 0.77
CA GLY A 86 4.32 -4.76 0.98
C GLY A 86 4.28 -3.35 0.37
N LEU A 87 3.73 -3.19 -0.83
CA LEU A 87 3.55 -1.89 -1.46
C LEU A 87 2.54 -1.02 -0.71
N PHE A 88 1.41 -1.59 -0.27
CA PHE A 88 0.42 -0.88 0.53
C PHE A 88 1.04 -0.33 1.82
N ARG A 89 1.80 -1.18 2.53
CA ARG A 89 2.55 -0.80 3.73
C ARG A 89 3.50 0.36 3.48
N GLU A 90 4.26 0.33 2.39
CA GLU A 90 5.16 1.44 2.05
C GLU A 90 4.41 2.73 1.72
N MET A 91 3.26 2.65 1.06
CA MET A 91 2.42 3.83 0.82
C MET A 91 1.86 4.41 2.14
N LEU A 92 1.45 3.57 3.09
CA LEU A 92 1.06 4.01 4.44
C LEU A 92 2.20 4.71 5.16
N HIS A 93 3.42 4.16 5.10
CA HIS A 93 4.62 4.80 5.66
C HIS A 93 4.84 6.18 5.07
N GLU A 94 4.88 6.28 3.74
CA GLU A 94 5.09 7.56 3.05
C GLU A 94 4.06 8.62 3.43
N ARG A 95 2.81 8.20 3.62
CA ARG A 95 1.70 9.12 3.89
C ARG A 95 1.64 9.54 5.35
N HIS A 96 1.67 8.59 6.29
CA HIS A 96 1.59 8.89 7.71
C HIS A 96 2.84 9.57 8.28
N LEU A 97 4.02 9.39 7.66
CA LEU A 97 5.24 10.09 8.09
C LEU A 97 5.29 11.54 7.63
N ASN A 98 4.48 11.93 6.65
CA ASN A 98 4.43 13.30 6.19
C ASN A 98 3.56 14.14 7.14
N GLN A 99 4.21 15.04 7.89
CA GLN A 99 3.57 15.88 8.88
C GLN A 99 2.50 16.79 8.25
N GLY A 100 1.36 16.91 8.90
CA GLY A 100 0.22 17.70 8.41
C GLY A 100 -0.52 17.04 7.24
N THR A 101 -0.33 15.73 7.02
CA THR A 101 -1.06 14.99 6.00
C THR A 101 -2.56 15.10 6.23
N THR A 102 -3.28 15.48 5.16
CA THR A 102 -4.74 15.49 5.13
C THR A 102 -5.22 14.33 4.28
N TRP A 103 -6.05 13.47 4.86
CA TRP A 103 -6.68 12.34 4.19
C TRP A 103 -7.96 12.79 3.52
N LYS A 104 -8.08 12.46 2.23
CA LYS A 104 -9.26 12.68 1.42
C LYS A 104 -10.09 11.40 1.34
N PRO A 105 -11.37 11.52 0.99
CA PRO A 105 -12.15 10.37 0.55
C PRO A 105 -11.44 9.63 -0.59
N ASN A 106 -11.54 8.31 -0.61
CA ASN A 106 -10.90 7.38 -1.55
C ASN A 106 -9.39 7.21 -1.41
N ASP A 107 -8.68 8.02 -0.61
CA ASP A 107 -7.21 7.92 -0.53
C ASP A 107 -6.72 6.51 -0.19
N VAL A 108 -7.33 5.89 0.82
CA VAL A 108 -7.00 4.53 1.28
C VAL A 108 -7.42 3.49 0.24
N ILE A 109 -8.59 3.70 -0.39
CA ILE A 109 -9.12 2.78 -1.41
C ILE A 109 -8.18 2.75 -2.62
N ASP A 110 -7.77 3.92 -3.11
CA ASP A 110 -6.80 4.04 -4.19
C ASP A 110 -5.47 3.38 -3.82
N MET A 111 -5.00 3.56 -2.58
CA MET A 111 -3.79 2.89 -2.10
C MET A 111 -3.91 1.35 -2.13
N VAL A 112 -5.05 0.79 -1.71
CA VAL A 112 -5.31 -0.66 -1.77
C VAL A 112 -5.31 -1.15 -3.22
N TYR A 113 -6.10 -0.53 -4.10
CA TYR A 113 -6.19 -0.99 -5.50
C TYR A 113 -4.89 -0.79 -6.28
N LEU A 114 -4.19 0.32 -6.08
CA LEU A 114 -2.94 0.61 -6.79
C LEU A 114 -1.78 -0.26 -6.30
N SER A 115 -1.71 -0.56 -5.01
CA SER A 115 -0.72 -1.51 -4.49
C SER A 115 -0.97 -2.92 -5.02
N CYS A 116 -2.24 -3.33 -5.14
CA CYS A 116 -2.61 -4.60 -5.77
C CYS A 116 -2.22 -4.63 -7.25
N ALA A 117 -2.62 -3.62 -8.02
CA ALA A 117 -2.25 -3.50 -9.42
C ALA A 117 -0.73 -3.55 -9.59
N ALA A 118 0.02 -2.80 -8.78
CA ALA A 118 1.48 -2.76 -8.90
C ALA A 118 2.18 -4.01 -8.38
N GLY A 119 1.55 -4.78 -7.51
CA GLY A 119 2.05 -6.07 -7.05
C GLY A 119 2.02 -7.15 -8.14
N TYR A 120 1.14 -7.01 -9.15
CA TYR A 120 0.86 -8.07 -10.12
C TYR A 120 0.93 -7.66 -11.60
N ALA A 121 1.12 -6.38 -11.91
CA ALA A 121 1.27 -5.89 -13.28
C ALA A 121 2.66 -5.28 -13.52
N ASP A 122 3.14 -5.34 -14.77
CA ASP A 122 4.39 -4.68 -15.17
C ASP A 122 4.24 -3.16 -15.34
N PHE A 123 3.04 -2.69 -15.70
CA PHE A 123 2.73 -1.29 -15.97
C PHE A 123 1.45 -0.89 -15.23
N VAL A 124 1.50 0.19 -14.46
CA VAL A 124 0.35 0.74 -13.73
C VAL A 124 0.16 2.21 -14.09
N VAL A 125 -1.07 2.62 -14.37
CA VAL A 125 -1.43 4.03 -14.57
C VAL A 125 -2.24 4.50 -13.37
N CYS A 126 -1.82 5.61 -12.77
CA CYS A 126 -2.52 6.18 -11.63
C CYS A 126 -2.53 7.71 -11.68
N GLU A 127 -3.38 8.31 -10.85
CA GLU A 127 -3.41 9.75 -10.70
C GLU A 127 -2.08 10.31 -10.14
N ARG A 128 -1.84 11.59 -10.43
CA ARG A 128 -0.63 12.30 -9.99
C ARG A 128 -0.39 12.18 -8.49
N GLN A 129 -1.45 12.27 -7.68
CA GLN A 129 -1.34 12.27 -6.22
C GLN A 129 -0.84 10.93 -5.65
N MET A 130 -1.18 9.80 -6.28
CA MET A 130 -0.77 8.46 -5.80
C MET A 130 0.52 7.95 -6.43
N ARG A 131 0.94 8.56 -7.55
CA ARG A 131 2.13 8.12 -8.30
C ARG A 131 3.39 8.14 -7.47
N GLU A 132 3.64 9.23 -6.75
CA GLU A 132 4.89 9.41 -6.03
C GLU A 132 5.05 8.45 -4.83
N PRO A 133 4.05 8.31 -3.92
CA PRO A 133 4.12 7.31 -2.87
C PRO A 133 4.33 5.88 -3.42
N LEU A 134 3.58 5.50 -4.46
CA LEU A 134 3.68 4.18 -5.06
C LEU A 134 5.05 3.92 -5.70
N ALA A 135 5.55 4.88 -6.49
CA ALA A 135 6.86 4.77 -7.14
C ALA A 135 8.01 4.70 -6.13
N ARG A 136 7.92 5.43 -5.00
CA ARG A 136 8.91 5.32 -3.91
C ARG A 136 8.86 3.95 -3.24
N GLY A 137 7.66 3.40 -3.00
CA GLY A 137 7.47 2.05 -2.48
C GLY A 137 8.08 0.97 -3.40
N ILE A 138 7.76 1.02 -4.69
CA ILE A 138 8.32 0.14 -5.74
C ILE A 138 9.85 0.16 -5.71
N LYS A 139 10.44 1.37 -5.70
CA LYS A 139 11.90 1.53 -5.67
C LYS A 139 12.51 0.97 -4.38
N ARG A 140 11.91 1.26 -3.22
CA ARG A 140 12.41 0.80 -1.91
C ARG A 140 12.37 -0.72 -1.79
N LEU A 141 11.32 -1.35 -2.31
CA LEU A 141 11.16 -2.81 -2.32
C LEU A 141 11.84 -3.50 -3.51
N GLY A 142 12.56 -2.77 -4.37
CA GLY A 142 13.25 -3.34 -5.52
C GLY A 142 12.33 -3.98 -6.57
N ARG A 143 11.09 -3.51 -6.70
CA ARG A 143 10.11 -4.04 -7.66
C ARG A 143 10.35 -3.45 -9.06
N ARG A 144 9.96 -4.19 -10.10
CA ARG A 144 10.17 -3.82 -11.51
C ARG A 144 9.01 -3.04 -12.12
N THR A 145 7.86 -3.03 -11.45
CA THR A 145 6.65 -2.38 -11.93
C THR A 145 6.89 -0.91 -12.25
N GLN A 146 6.43 -0.48 -13.42
CA GLN A 146 6.54 0.90 -13.87
C GLN A 146 5.23 1.64 -13.65
N VAL A 147 5.29 2.85 -13.09
CA VAL A 147 4.10 3.66 -12.78
C VAL A 147 4.06 4.94 -13.60
N PHE A 148 2.94 5.15 -14.28
CA PHE A 148 2.70 6.26 -15.19
C PHE A 148 1.56 7.14 -14.72
N ARG A 149 1.57 8.41 -15.16
CA ARG A 149 0.52 9.39 -14.86
C ARG A 149 -0.54 9.52 -15.96
N SER A 150 -0.34 8.84 -17.09
CA SER A 150 -1.27 8.90 -18.22
C SER A 150 -1.16 7.66 -19.08
N LEU A 151 -2.29 7.30 -19.70
CA LEU A 151 -2.36 6.17 -20.62
C LEU A 151 -1.40 6.30 -21.81
N PRO A 152 -1.24 7.46 -22.48
CA PRO A 152 -0.30 7.57 -23.60
C PRO A 152 1.15 7.25 -23.22
N GLN A 153 1.58 7.62 -22.01
CA GLN A 153 2.93 7.29 -21.55
C GLN A 153 3.10 5.79 -21.28
N ALA A 154 2.09 5.17 -20.68
CA ALA A 154 2.11 3.72 -20.44
C ALA A 154 2.08 2.93 -21.74
N VAL A 155 1.24 3.32 -22.70
CA VAL A 155 1.15 2.68 -24.02
C VAL A 155 2.50 2.75 -24.75
N ALA A 156 3.15 3.91 -24.75
CA ALA A 156 4.48 4.05 -25.36
C ALA A 156 5.52 3.12 -24.70
N ALA A 157 5.49 2.99 -23.36
CA ALA A 157 6.40 2.11 -22.65
C ALA A 157 6.12 0.62 -22.91
N ILE A 158 4.84 0.23 -23.04
CA ILE A 158 4.42 -1.13 -23.38
C ILE A 158 4.89 -1.49 -24.79
N SER A 159 4.72 -0.59 -25.77
CA SER A 159 5.20 -0.81 -27.13
C SER A 159 6.69 -1.12 -27.19
N VAL A 160 7.51 -0.32 -26.49
CA VAL A 160 8.96 -0.56 -26.39
C VAL A 160 9.27 -1.91 -25.74
N ALA A 161 8.56 -2.28 -24.68
CA ALA A 161 8.78 -3.56 -24.01
C ALA A 161 8.43 -4.77 -24.89
N LEU A 162 7.38 -4.67 -25.72
CA LEU A 162 6.98 -5.73 -26.64
C LEU A 162 7.94 -5.90 -27.83
N GLU A 163 8.53 -4.81 -28.32
CA GLU A 163 9.58 -4.85 -29.34
C GLU A 163 10.82 -5.60 -28.82
N VAL A 164 11.26 -5.29 -27.60
CA VAL A 164 12.43 -5.96 -26.98
C VAL A 164 12.23 -7.46 -26.80
N VAL A 165 11.02 -7.92 -26.50
CA VAL A 165 10.69 -9.36 -26.36
C VAL A 165 10.66 -10.07 -27.71
N SER A 166 10.40 -9.36 -28.81
CA SER A 166 10.31 -9.95 -30.15
C SER A 166 11.69 -10.22 -30.77
N ASP A 167 12.72 -9.52 -30.28
CA ASP A 167 14.12 -9.63 -30.74
C ASP A 167 14.98 -10.60 -29.89
N SER A 168 14.41 -11.21 -28.85
CA SER A 168 15.08 -12.15 -27.92
C SER A 168 14.67 -13.60 -28.15
#